data_AF-A3LRQ4-F1
#
_entry.id   AF-A3LRQ4-F1
#
_cell.length_a   1.000
_cell.length_b   1.000
_cell.length_c   1.000
_cell.angle_alpha   90.00
_cell.angle_beta   90.00
_cell.angle_gamma   90.00
#
_symmetry.space_group_name_H-M   'P 1'
#
loop_
_entity.id
_entity.type
_entity.pdbx_description
1 polymer ?
#
loop_
_entity_poly.entity_id
_entity_poly.type
_entity_poly.pdbx_seq_one_letter_code
_entity_poly.pdbx_strand_id
1 'polypeptide(L)'
;MSGQADMEISAARRKATKASVLSEEQKKAHHIASEQKRRENIRSEFDKIVSLTPTLTESENRSELNILTKSADYIDQLREENANLVEMCRRKGITIPEELVYNGPTSDGSDIAK
;
A
#
# COMPACT_ATOMS: atom_id res chain seq x y z
N MET A 1 1.80 -58.48 -25.61
CA MET A 1 2.99 -57.61 -25.54
C MET A 1 2.79 -56.43 -26.49
N SER A 2 2.00 -55.40 -26.12
CA SER A 2 1.90 -54.11 -26.87
C SER A 2 0.77 -53.21 -26.34
N GLY A 3 0.75 -52.90 -25.03
CA GLY A 3 -0.35 -52.12 -24.44
C GLY A 3 0.03 -51.15 -23.32
N GLN A 4 1.33 -50.93 -23.09
CA GLN A 4 1.81 -50.04 -22.01
C GLN A 4 2.57 -48.79 -22.50
N ALA A 5 2.93 -48.72 -23.79
CA ALA A 5 3.70 -47.59 -24.31
C ALA A 5 2.85 -46.32 -24.56
N ASP A 6 1.55 -46.46 -24.81
CA ASP A 6 0.70 -45.30 -25.18
C ASP A 6 0.23 -44.47 -23.97
N MET A 7 0.25 -45.03 -22.75
CA MET A 7 -0.27 -44.35 -21.56
C MET A 7 0.73 -43.36 -20.94
N GLU A 8 2.04 -43.64 -21.02
CA GLU A 8 3.10 -42.76 -20.51
C GLU A 8 3.30 -41.48 -21.35
N ILE A 9 3.06 -41.55 -22.66
CA ILE A 9 3.22 -40.39 -23.56
C ILE A 9 2.17 -39.30 -23.27
N SER A 10 0.98 -39.67 -22.77
CA SER A 10 -0.11 -38.73 -22.45
C SER A 10 0.06 -37.96 -21.13
N ALA A 11 0.88 -38.47 -20.21
CA ALA A 11 1.17 -37.82 -18.93
C ALA A 11 2.33 -36.82 -19.06
N ALA A 12 3.33 -37.15 -19.88
CA ALA A 12 4.43 -36.23 -20.23
C ALA A 12 3.90 -35.00 -21.01
N ARG A 13 2.92 -35.18 -21.90
CA ARG A 13 2.30 -34.07 -22.65
C ARG A 13 1.41 -33.15 -21.78
N ARG A 14 0.90 -33.65 -20.65
CA ARG A 14 0.10 -32.86 -19.69
C ARG A 14 0.95 -32.11 -18.66
N LYS A 15 2.26 -32.41 -18.55
CA LYS A 15 3.19 -31.74 -17.63
C LYS A 15 4.10 -30.71 -18.32
N ALA A 16 4.15 -30.69 -19.65
CA ALA A 16 4.93 -29.75 -20.45
C ALA A 16 4.17 -28.45 -20.83
N THR A 17 2.95 -28.23 -20.33
CA THR A 17 2.17 -27.00 -20.61
C THR A 17 2.17 -26.00 -19.44
N LYS A 18 3.03 -26.21 -18.44
CA LYS A 18 3.14 -25.32 -17.26
C LYS A 18 4.42 -24.47 -17.18
N ALA A 19 5.27 -24.41 -18.20
CA ALA A 19 6.44 -23.52 -18.16
C ALA A 19 6.88 -23.02 -19.54
N SER A 20 6.74 -21.71 -19.75
CA SER A 20 7.22 -20.91 -20.91
C SER A 20 6.54 -21.27 -22.24
N VAL A 21 5.92 -20.35 -22.97
CA VAL A 21 6.52 -19.12 -23.49
C VAL A 21 5.40 -18.08 -23.57
N LEU A 22 5.27 -17.19 -22.57
CA LEU A 22 4.74 -15.87 -22.90
C LEU A 22 5.69 -15.34 -23.97
N SER A 23 5.17 -15.01 -25.16
CA SER A 23 6.01 -14.40 -26.19
C SER A 23 6.70 -13.17 -25.59
N GLU A 24 7.87 -12.79 -26.12
CA GLU A 24 8.55 -11.58 -25.64
C GLU A 24 7.62 -10.35 -25.73
N GLU A 25 6.72 -10.35 -26.70
CA GLU A 25 5.64 -9.37 -26.84
C GLU A 25 4.60 -9.45 -25.71
N GLN A 26 4.13 -10.65 -25.34
CA GLN A 26 3.21 -10.85 -24.21
C GLN A 26 3.84 -10.48 -22.87
N LYS A 27 5.13 -10.83 -22.65
CA LYS A 27 5.86 -10.41 -21.45
C LYS A 27 5.98 -8.89 -21.36
N LYS A 28 6.32 -8.25 -22.48
CA LYS A 28 6.42 -6.79 -22.58
C LYS A 28 5.07 -6.13 -22.29
N ALA A 29 3.98 -6.64 -22.87
CA ALA A 29 2.63 -6.14 -22.62
C ALA A 29 2.24 -6.27 -21.14
N HIS A 30 2.47 -7.44 -20.54
CA HIS A 30 2.17 -7.68 -19.12
C HIS A 30 3.01 -6.79 -18.19
N HIS A 31 4.30 -6.61 -18.48
CA HIS A 31 5.17 -5.71 -17.71
C HIS A 31 4.67 -4.27 -17.76
N ILE A 32 4.32 -3.76 -18.95
CA ILE A 32 3.76 -2.41 -19.12
C ILE A 32 2.46 -2.26 -18.33
N ALA A 33 1.54 -3.22 -18.45
CA ALA A 33 0.27 -3.20 -17.74
C ALA A 33 0.44 -3.26 -16.22
N SER A 34 1.36 -4.10 -15.73
CA SER A 34 1.67 -4.20 -14.30
C SER A 34 2.25 -2.90 -13.75
N GLU A 35 3.14 -2.24 -14.49
CA GLU A 35 3.74 -0.97 -14.07
C GLU A 35 2.73 0.19 -14.17
N GLN A 36 1.86 0.20 -15.17
CA GLN A 36 0.75 1.16 -15.24
C GLN A 36 -0.15 1.05 -14.01
N LYS A 37 -0.61 -0.17 -13.70
CA LYS A 37 -1.42 -0.43 -12.49
C LYS A 37 -0.69 -0.02 -11.20
N ARG A 38 0.61 -0.32 -11.09
CA ARG A 38 1.42 0.09 -9.94
C ARG A 38 1.45 1.62 -9.81
N ARG A 39 1.63 2.35 -10.90
CA ARG A 39 1.65 3.82 -10.90
C ARG A 39 0.29 4.43 -10.60
N GLU A 40 -0.78 3.85 -11.13
CA GLU A 40 -2.16 4.26 -10.86
C GLU A 40 -2.51 4.11 -9.38
N ASN A 41 -2.14 2.98 -8.78
CA ASN A 41 -2.29 2.77 -7.34
C ASN A 41 -1.55 3.88 -6.58
N ILE A 42 -0.23 4.01 -6.77
CA ILE A 42 0.60 5.01 -6.07
C ILE A 42 -0.04 6.40 -6.17
N ARG A 43 -0.51 6.79 -7.37
CA ARG A 43 -1.19 8.07 -7.57
C ARG A 43 -2.47 8.19 -6.74
N SER A 44 -3.31 7.15 -6.71
CA SER A 44 -4.50 7.12 -5.87
C SER A 44 -4.18 7.22 -4.38
N GLU A 45 -3.09 6.62 -3.90
CA GLU A 45 -2.64 6.78 -2.53
C GLU A 45 -2.20 8.22 -2.23
N PHE A 46 -1.48 8.87 -3.14
CA PHE A 46 -1.14 10.30 -3.02
C PHE A 46 -2.40 11.19 -3.00
N ASP A 47 -3.40 10.90 -3.83
CA ASP A 47 -4.66 11.65 -3.83
C ASP A 47 -5.38 11.53 -2.47
N LYS A 48 -5.35 10.35 -1.83
CA LYS A 48 -5.89 10.16 -0.48
C LYS A 48 -5.13 11.01 0.54
N ILE A 49 -3.80 11.02 0.49
CA ILE A 49 -2.98 11.84 1.40
C ILE A 49 -3.33 13.33 1.24
N VAL A 50 -3.47 13.82 0.01
CA VAL A 50 -3.89 15.20 -0.27
C VAL A 50 -5.26 15.50 0.36
N SER A 51 -6.22 14.58 0.28
CA SER A 51 -7.55 14.77 0.86
C SER A 51 -7.57 14.82 2.40
N LEU A 52 -6.59 14.19 3.05
CA LEU A 52 -6.50 14.10 4.51
C LEU A 52 -5.73 15.27 5.13
N THR A 53 -4.84 15.90 4.38
CA THR A 53 -3.94 16.94 4.89
C THR A 53 -4.52 18.34 4.59
N PRO A 54 -5.03 19.08 5.59
CA PRO A 54 -5.72 20.36 5.36
C PRO A 54 -4.85 21.46 4.76
N THR A 55 -3.53 21.34 4.90
CA THR A 55 -2.54 22.30 4.39
C THR A 55 -2.16 22.06 2.93
N LEU A 56 -2.67 20.98 2.31
CA LEU A 56 -2.54 20.70 0.88
C LEU A 56 -3.79 21.16 0.15
N THR A 57 -3.60 21.95 -0.90
CA THR A 57 -4.67 22.36 -1.81
C THR A 57 -4.62 21.55 -3.11
N GLU A 58 -5.73 21.44 -3.85
CA GLU A 58 -5.77 20.72 -5.13
C GLU A 58 -4.76 21.25 -6.16
N SER A 59 -4.28 22.49 -6.02
CA SER A 59 -3.24 23.05 -6.88
C SER A 59 -1.83 22.53 -6.54
N GLU A 60 -1.63 22.01 -5.32
CA GLU A 60 -0.36 21.48 -4.82
C GLU A 60 -0.24 19.95 -4.94
N ASN A 61 -1.30 19.27 -5.40
CA ASN A 61 -1.37 17.81 -5.57
C ASN A 61 -0.40 17.24 -6.62
N ARG A 62 0.39 18.08 -7.30
CA ARG A 62 1.31 17.68 -8.36
C ARG A 62 2.74 17.39 -7.88
N SER A 63 3.12 17.86 -6.70
CA SER A 63 4.49 17.69 -6.18
C SER A 63 4.52 16.60 -5.10
N GLU A 64 5.01 15.41 -5.44
CA GLU A 64 5.16 14.28 -4.51
C GLU A 64 5.96 14.69 -3.26
N LEU A 65 7.04 15.44 -3.44
CA LEU A 65 7.86 15.94 -2.33
C LEU A 65 7.03 16.83 -1.39
N ASN A 66 6.29 17.80 -1.92
CA ASN A 66 5.49 18.70 -1.09
C ASN A 66 4.39 17.95 -0.36
N ILE A 67 3.76 16.97 -1.01
CA ILE A 67 2.73 16.14 -0.39
C ILE A 67 3.32 15.41 0.81
N LEU A 68 4.46 14.74 0.64
CA LEU A 68 5.13 14.01 1.73
C LEU A 68 5.57 14.94 2.86
N THR A 69 6.21 16.07 2.54
CA THR A 69 6.66 17.03 3.55
C THR A 69 5.51 17.60 4.36
N LYS A 70 4.48 18.15 3.71
CA LYS A 70 3.34 18.73 4.44
C LYS A 70 2.56 17.70 5.23
N SER A 71 2.49 16.46 4.75
CA SER A 71 1.82 15.38 5.48
C SER A 71 2.60 14.94 6.71
N ALA A 72 3.94 14.89 6.63
CA ALA A 72 4.79 14.66 7.79
C ALA A 72 4.61 15.77 8.84
N ASP A 73 4.65 17.03 8.40
CA ASP A 73 4.43 18.19 9.28
C ASP A 73 3.04 18.12 9.95
N TYR A 74 2.01 17.71 9.19
CA TYR A 74 0.66 17.57 9.72
C TYR A 74 0.52 16.43 10.74
N ILE A 75 1.21 15.31 10.53
CA ILE A 75 1.29 14.21 11.52
C ILE A 75 1.90 14.72 12.83
N ASP A 76 2.98 15.51 12.75
CA ASP A 76 3.61 16.07 13.95
C ASP A 76 2.71 17.08 14.67
N GLN A 77 1.97 17.91 13.93
CA GLN A 77 0.95 18.80 14.50
C GLN A 77 -0.17 18.02 15.21
N LEU A 78 -0.70 16.96 14.58
CA LEU A 78 -1.74 16.12 15.18
C LEU A 78 -1.28 15.46 16.48
N ARG A 79 -0.01 15.05 16.57
CA ARG A 79 0.58 14.49 17.78
C ARG A 79 0.64 15.51 18.91
N GLU A 80 1.10 16.72 18.60
CA GLU A 80 1.17 17.82 19.56
C GLU A 80 -0.23 18.23 20.04
N GLU A 81 -1.18 18.36 19.11
CA GLU A 81 -2.57 18.68 19.44
C GLU A 81 -3.22 17.60 20.30
N ASN A 82 -3.00 16.32 19.99
CA ASN A 82 -3.47 15.21 20.82
C ASN A 82 -2.94 15.31 22.25
N ALA A 83 -1.64 15.54 22.42
CA ALA A 83 -1.03 15.69 23.74
C ALA A 83 -1.62 16.88 24.51
N ASN A 84 -1.81 18.02 23.84
CA ASN A 84 -2.42 19.21 24.43
C ASN A 84 -3.88 18.97 24.84
N LEU A 85 -4.69 18.33 24.00
CA LEU A 85 -6.07 17.99 24.29
C LEU A 85 -6.17 17.01 25.48
N VAL A 86 -5.32 15.99 25.49
CA VAL A 86 -5.24 15.01 26.57
C VAL A 86 -4.93 15.71 27.90
N GLU A 87 -3.95 16.61 27.93
CA GLU A 87 -3.61 17.36 29.14
C GLU A 87 -4.74 18.28 29.59
N MET A 88 -5.41 18.96 28.67
CA MET A 88 -6.57 19.79 28.99
C MET A 88 -7.72 18.98 29.59
N CYS A 89 -8.00 17.78 29.06
CA CYS A 89 -9.01 16.88 29.59
C CYS A 89 -8.65 16.39 31.00
N ARG A 90 -7.39 15.98 31.22
CA ARG A 90 -6.89 15.60 32.55
C ARG A 90 -7.06 16.71 33.57
N ARG A 91 -6.68 17.95 33.23
CA ARG A 91 -6.84 19.12 34.10
C ARG A 91 -8.30 19.42 34.43
N LYS A 92 -9.22 19.14 33.51
CA LYS A 92 -10.67 19.32 33.69
C LYS A 92 -11.35 18.12 34.37
N GLY A 93 -10.60 17.05 34.70
CA GLY A 93 -11.16 15.83 35.26
C GLY A 93 -12.04 15.04 34.28
N ILE A 94 -11.87 15.26 32.97
CA ILE A 94 -12.61 14.55 31.92
C ILE A 94 -11.89 13.22 31.66
N THR A 95 -12.64 12.11 31.73
CA THR A 95 -12.14 10.78 31.37
C THR A 95 -11.89 10.71 29.86
N ILE A 96 -10.70 10.24 29.49
CA ILE A 96 -10.27 10.12 28.09
C ILE A 96 -10.26 8.64 27.73
N PRO A 97 -11.01 8.21 26.71
CA PRO A 97 -10.91 6.86 26.16
C PRO A 97 -9.49 6.55 25.66
N GLU A 98 -8.99 5.33 25.90
CA GLU A 98 -7.62 4.94 25.56
C GLU A 98 -7.33 5.02 24.05
N GLU A 99 -8.34 4.78 23.22
CA GLU A 99 -8.25 4.84 21.76
C GLU A 99 -7.99 6.24 21.22
N LEU A 100 -8.26 7.28 22.02
CA LEU A 100 -8.00 8.68 21.63
C LEU A 100 -6.62 9.16 22.06
N VAL A 101 -5.88 8.36 22.83
CA VAL A 101 -4.51 8.69 23.24
C VAL A 101 -3.55 8.16 22.17
N TYR A 102 -2.81 9.06 21.54
CA TYR A 102 -1.78 8.66 20.58
C TYR A 102 -0.60 8.00 21.33
N ASN A 103 -0.41 6.69 21.11
CA ASN A 103 0.66 5.90 21.74
C ASN A 103 1.81 5.57 20.78
N GLY A 104 1.84 6.16 19.59
CA GLY A 104 2.78 5.81 18.54
C GLY A 104 2.28 4.71 17.61
N PRO A 105 2.99 4.45 16.50
CA PRO A 105 2.70 3.34 15.63
C PRO A 105 2.92 2.01 16.37
N THR A 106 1.95 1.11 16.28
CA THR A 106 2.10 -0.26 16.76
C THR A 106 3.09 -0.98 15.85
N SER A 107 4.26 -1.34 16.37
CA SER A 107 5.20 -2.21 15.66
C SER A 107 4.69 -3.67 15.69
N ASP A 108 3.50 -3.94 15.16
CA ASP A 108 2.95 -5.28 15.03
C ASP A 108 3.49 -6.02 13.78
N GLY A 109 4.39 -5.38 13.03
CA GLY A 109 5.05 -5.96 11.87
C GLY A 109 4.20 -5.99 10.61
N SER A 110 3.01 -5.37 10.61
CA SER A 110 2.17 -5.26 9.41
C SER A 110 2.80 -4.41 8.30
N ASP A 111 3.76 -3.55 8.65
CA ASP A 111 4.44 -2.64 7.71
C ASP A 111 5.48 -3.34 6.82
N ILE A 112 5.80 -4.61 7.09
CA ILE A 112 6.77 -5.42 6.34
C ILE A 112 6.04 -6.63 5.73
N ALA A 113 4.99 -6.40 4.95
CA ALA A 113 4.48 -7.43 4.06
C ALA A 113 5.49 -7.67 2.92
N LYS A 114 6.15 -8.84 2.96
CA LYS A 114 7.05 -9.39 1.94
C LYS A 114 6.38 -9.63 0.60
#